data_AF-A0A1I8CHA1-F1
#
_entry.id   AF-A0A1I8CHA1-F1
#
_cell.length_a   1.000
_cell.length_b   1.000
_cell.length_c   1.000
_cell.angle_alpha   90.00
_cell.angle_beta   90.00
_cell.angle_gamma   90.00
#
_symmetry.space_group_name_H-M   'P 1'
#
loop_
_entity.id
_entity.type
_entity.pdbx_description
1 polymer ?
#
loop_
_entity_poly.entity_id
_entity_poly.type
_entity_poly.pdbx_seq_one_letter_code
_entity_poly.pdbx_strand_id
1 'polypeptide(L)'
;MALTPKELASSLKEILARKKEGDVADSKPKFMSKAQREAIANRAREEELAAEKAKAKLVEDSRKQFFDLPKEDKHRKRGSSRDRQNYDRRDEASSSSKRKRGETESAAKKIEEERQKAYDDTIKTRYCGKDKEKKKRTRKVHGRTFNFSWDECDDTSKEYNKLYQDKHEIQFFGRGTRAGFDSNDTKNKTIAQRNDAWYDQHWKDKPLSAMQERDWRIFREDFSITVKAGSGGSVPKPIRYWKEANLPKSIIDVILKIGYKEPTPIQRQAIPIGLVNRDIIGVAETGSGKTAAFLIPLLVWLTSIEKEAPKDVLEGSGPYAVIMAPTRELAQQIEQEAIKFGKYLGIKTVSIIGGASKDEQGYVYIVKELN
;
A
#
# COMPACT_ATOMS: atom_id res chain seq x y z
N MET A 1 21.03 61.98 -74.09
CA MET A 1 22.39 61.44 -73.97
C MET A 1 22.33 60.29 -72.96
N ALA A 2 22.30 59.05 -73.45
CA ALA A 2 22.20 57.86 -72.62
C ALA A 2 23.63 57.40 -72.25
N LEU A 3 23.92 57.34 -70.95
CA LEU A 3 25.23 56.90 -70.44
C LEU A 3 25.50 55.46 -70.92
N THR A 4 26.69 55.25 -71.44
CA THR A 4 27.15 53.95 -71.97
C THR A 4 27.26 52.92 -70.84
N PRO A 5 27.20 51.59 -71.13
CA PRO A 5 27.23 50.55 -70.09
C PRO A 5 28.46 50.60 -69.16
N LYS A 6 29.58 51.15 -69.62
CA LYS A 6 30.78 51.40 -68.80
C LYS A 6 30.56 52.50 -67.75
N GLU A 7 29.81 53.54 -68.09
CA GLU A 7 29.52 54.67 -67.18
C GLU A 7 28.53 54.26 -66.08
N LEU A 8 27.52 53.43 -66.39
CA LEU A 8 26.60 52.84 -65.40
C LEU A 8 27.32 51.91 -64.40
N ALA A 9 28.27 51.09 -64.88
CA ALA A 9 29.09 50.24 -64.02
C ALA A 9 30.04 51.03 -63.11
N SER A 10 30.52 52.20 -63.55
CA SER A 10 31.31 53.11 -62.71
C SER A 10 30.47 53.76 -61.61
N SER A 11 29.24 54.17 -61.93
CA SER A 11 28.30 54.77 -60.97
C SER A 11 27.82 53.78 -59.90
N LEU A 12 27.56 52.51 -60.26
CA LEU A 12 27.21 51.47 -59.28
C LEU A 12 28.37 51.10 -58.37
N LYS A 13 29.62 51.11 -58.89
CA LYS A 13 30.82 50.93 -58.06
C LYS A 13 31.00 52.09 -57.07
N GLU A 14 30.72 53.32 -57.47
CA GLU A 14 30.73 54.48 -56.56
C GLU A 14 29.66 54.38 -55.48
N ILE A 15 28.44 53.95 -55.80
CA ILE A 15 27.36 53.79 -54.81
C ILE A 15 27.69 52.68 -53.81
N LEU A 16 28.22 51.54 -54.29
CA LEU A 16 28.66 50.46 -53.42
C LEU A 16 29.88 50.85 -52.58
N ALA A 17 30.79 51.67 -53.12
CA ALA A 17 31.89 52.24 -52.37
C ALA A 17 31.37 53.18 -51.27
N ARG A 18 30.44 54.09 -51.58
CA ARG A 18 29.81 54.98 -50.59
C ARG A 18 29.02 54.23 -49.51
N LYS A 19 28.32 53.14 -49.86
CA LYS A 19 27.66 52.28 -48.87
C LYS A 19 28.66 51.56 -47.98
N LYS A 20 29.72 50.98 -48.55
CA LYS A 20 30.80 50.36 -47.78
C LYS A 20 31.52 51.37 -46.90
N GLU A 21 31.73 52.60 -47.36
CA GLU A 21 32.28 53.69 -46.56
C GLU A 21 31.33 54.10 -45.42
N GLY A 22 30.01 54.12 -45.67
CA GLY A 22 28.98 54.33 -44.64
C GLY A 22 28.99 53.22 -43.59
N ASP A 23 28.98 51.95 -44.00
CA ASP A 23 29.03 50.80 -43.10
C ASP A 23 30.37 50.72 -42.33
N VAL A 24 31.47 51.15 -42.94
CA VAL A 24 32.78 51.27 -42.28
C VAL A 24 32.82 52.48 -41.31
N ALA A 25 32.08 53.56 -41.60
CA ALA A 25 31.93 54.69 -40.69
C ALA A 25 31.04 54.35 -39.49
N ASP A 26 29.97 53.58 -39.70
CA ASP A 26 29.03 53.14 -38.67
C ASP A 26 29.59 51.99 -37.81
N SER A 27 30.52 51.20 -38.34
CA SER A 27 31.24 50.17 -37.56
C SER A 27 32.34 50.73 -36.65
N LYS A 28 32.79 51.98 -36.85
CA LYS A 28 33.72 52.65 -35.94
C LYS A 28 32.96 53.28 -34.77
N PRO A 29 33.29 52.97 -33.51
CA PRO A 29 32.57 53.50 -32.36
C PRO A 29 32.70 55.03 -32.30
N LYS A 30 31.59 55.75 -32.47
CA LYS A 30 31.54 57.21 -32.38
C LYS A 30 31.67 57.64 -30.92
N PHE A 31 32.71 58.42 -30.61
CA PHE A 31 32.87 58.96 -29.27
C PHE A 31 31.77 59.98 -28.98
N MET A 32 31.03 59.77 -27.89
CA MET A 32 29.99 60.66 -27.41
C MET A 32 30.36 61.12 -26.01
N SER A 33 30.21 62.42 -25.73
CA SER A 33 30.47 62.96 -24.40
C SER A 33 29.50 62.35 -23.37
N LYS A 34 29.90 62.35 -22.09
CA LYS A 34 29.09 61.80 -20.99
C LYS A 34 27.67 62.39 -20.96
N ALA A 35 27.55 63.72 -21.10
CA ALA A 35 26.27 64.41 -21.14
C ALA A 35 25.37 63.99 -22.31
N GLN A 36 25.97 63.75 -23.49
CA GLN A 36 25.20 63.30 -24.66
C GLN A 36 24.73 61.85 -24.51
N ARG A 37 25.53 60.97 -23.88
CA ARG A 37 25.11 59.59 -23.58
C ARG A 37 23.97 59.57 -22.56
N GLU A 38 24.06 60.41 -21.52
CA GLU A 38 22.99 60.56 -20.53
C GLU A 38 21.70 61.10 -21.16
N ALA A 39 21.78 62.08 -22.05
CA ALA A 39 20.61 62.60 -22.76
C ALA A 39 19.94 61.55 -23.67
N ILE A 40 20.72 60.75 -24.40
CA ILE A 40 20.19 59.66 -25.23
C ILE A 40 19.57 58.56 -24.37
N ALA A 41 20.21 58.20 -23.26
CA ALA A 41 19.67 57.19 -22.33
C ALA A 41 18.36 57.66 -21.69
N ASN A 42 18.26 58.94 -21.31
CA ASN A 42 17.04 59.51 -20.75
C ASN A 42 15.91 59.56 -21.79
N ARG A 43 16.22 59.94 -23.03
CA ARG A 43 15.24 59.93 -24.13
C ARG A 43 14.73 58.53 -24.42
N ALA A 44 15.61 57.52 -24.44
CA ALA A 44 15.23 56.12 -24.61
C ALA A 44 14.31 55.64 -23.47
N ARG A 45 14.59 56.04 -22.22
CA ARG A 45 13.70 55.75 -21.08
C ARG A 45 12.35 56.45 -21.20
N GLU A 46 12.31 57.70 -21.65
CA GLU A 46 11.05 58.43 -21.86
C GLU A 46 10.20 57.77 -22.95
N GLU A 47 10.82 57.30 -24.03
CA GLU A 47 10.15 56.55 -25.10
C GLU A 47 9.63 55.18 -24.59
N GLU A 48 10.39 54.48 -23.75
CA GLU A 48 9.95 53.22 -23.14
C GLU A 48 8.77 53.43 -22.18
N LEU A 49 8.84 54.46 -21.31
CA LEU A 49 7.74 54.83 -20.43
C LEU A 49 6.49 55.29 -21.21
N ALA A 50 6.68 55.99 -22.34
CA ALA A 50 5.59 56.37 -23.23
C ALA A 50 4.95 55.14 -23.89
N ALA A 51 5.75 54.17 -24.32
CA ALA A 51 5.27 52.91 -24.88
C ALA A 51 4.51 52.06 -23.84
N GLU A 52 4.98 52.05 -22.59
CA GLU A 52 4.29 51.36 -21.49
C GLU A 52 2.95 52.03 -21.16
N LYS A 53 2.92 53.37 -21.09
CA LYS A 53 1.66 54.12 -20.93
C LYS A 53 0.70 53.91 -22.09
N ALA A 54 1.19 53.80 -23.33
CA ALA A 54 0.36 53.50 -24.49
C ALA A 54 -0.25 52.09 -24.40
N LYS A 55 0.53 51.09 -23.97
CA LYS A 55 0.01 49.73 -23.71
C LYS A 55 -1.02 49.73 -22.58
N ALA A 56 -0.77 50.46 -21.49
CA ALA A 56 -1.73 50.57 -20.39
C ALA A 56 -3.06 51.21 -20.83
N LYS A 57 -3.02 52.26 -21.66
CA LYS A 57 -4.22 52.85 -22.25
C LYS A 57 -4.98 51.87 -23.14
N LEU A 58 -4.29 51.10 -23.98
CA LEU A 58 -4.94 50.07 -24.81
C LEU A 58 -5.64 49.00 -23.98
N VAL A 59 -5.06 48.61 -22.83
CA VAL A 59 -5.68 47.67 -21.89
C VAL A 59 -6.92 48.29 -21.23
N GLU A 60 -6.86 49.56 -20.81
CA GLU A 60 -8.03 50.28 -20.29
C GLU A 60 -9.14 50.42 -21.35
N ASP A 61 -8.81 50.77 -22.58
CA ASP A 61 -9.76 50.91 -23.67
C ASP A 61 -10.39 49.56 -24.02
N SER A 62 -9.60 48.48 -24.04
CA SER A 62 -10.10 47.10 -24.19
C SER A 62 -11.02 46.71 -23.04
N ARG A 63 -10.71 47.14 -21.81
CA ARG A 63 -11.55 46.90 -20.63
C ARG A 63 -12.86 47.68 -20.72
N LYS A 64 -12.85 48.94 -21.17
CA LYS A 64 -14.08 49.71 -21.42
C LYS A 64 -14.94 49.04 -22.49
N GLN A 65 -14.34 48.64 -23.61
CA GLN A 65 -15.04 47.88 -24.66
C GLN A 65 -15.63 46.57 -24.12
N PHE A 66 -14.96 45.88 -23.20
CA PHE A 66 -15.49 44.66 -22.57
C PHE A 66 -16.70 44.93 -21.65
N PHE A 67 -16.72 46.07 -20.94
CA PHE A 67 -17.84 46.45 -20.07
C PHE A 67 -19.02 47.09 -20.82
N ASP A 68 -18.78 47.68 -21.99
CA ASP A 68 -19.80 48.30 -22.87
C ASP A 68 -20.41 47.33 -23.89
N LEU A 69 -19.97 46.07 -23.92
CA LEU A 69 -20.67 45.02 -24.68
C LEU A 69 -22.10 44.86 -24.15
N PRO A 70 -23.14 44.93 -24.99
CA PRO A 70 -24.51 44.75 -24.55
C PRO A 70 -24.65 43.38 -23.89
N LYS A 71 -25.00 43.34 -22.60
CA LYS A 71 -25.43 42.09 -21.96
C LYS A 71 -26.70 41.64 -22.69
N GLU A 72 -26.62 40.54 -23.43
CA GLU A 72 -27.82 39.88 -23.95
C GLU A 72 -28.80 39.62 -22.80
N ASP A 73 -29.90 40.37 -22.80
CA ASP A 73 -31.01 40.26 -21.86
C ASP A 73 -31.71 38.90 -22.05
N LYS A 74 -31.26 37.89 -21.31
CA LYS A 74 -32.06 36.67 -21.10
C LYS A 74 -33.20 37.00 -20.16
N HIS A 75 -34.29 37.51 -20.73
CA HIS A 75 -35.60 37.61 -20.09
C HIS A 75 -35.99 36.30 -19.42
N ARG A 76 -35.83 36.24 -18.09
CA ARG A 76 -36.60 35.34 -17.23
C ARG A 76 -37.63 36.16 -16.48
N LYS A 77 -38.88 36.07 -16.94
CA LYS A 77 -40.08 36.51 -16.22
C LYS A 77 -40.02 35.98 -14.79
N ARG A 78 -39.98 36.87 -13.80
CA ARG A 78 -40.59 36.69 -12.48
C ARG A 78 -40.53 38.00 -11.71
N GLY A 79 -41.69 38.56 -11.45
CA GLY A 79 -41.82 39.70 -10.56
C GLY A 79 -43.25 40.19 -10.50
N SER A 80 -44.04 39.65 -9.57
CA SER A 80 -44.99 40.49 -8.83
C SER A 80 -44.97 40.12 -7.36
N SER A 81 -44.86 41.18 -6.57
CA SER A 81 -45.09 41.32 -5.14
C SER A 81 -44.00 40.88 -4.16
N ARG A 82 -43.30 41.92 -3.65
CA ARG A 82 -43.22 42.31 -2.23
C ARG A 82 -43.34 41.15 -1.22
N ASP A 83 -42.28 40.87 -0.49
CA ASP A 83 -42.26 41.26 0.92
C ASP A 83 -40.88 41.17 1.59
N ARG A 84 -40.79 42.02 2.60
CA ARG A 84 -39.66 42.38 3.44
C ARG A 84 -39.28 41.27 4.43
N GLN A 85 -38.00 41.32 4.79
CA GLN A 85 -37.43 41.04 6.12
C GLN A 85 -37.14 39.58 6.55
N ASN A 86 -35.92 39.47 7.12
CA ASN A 86 -35.53 38.60 8.23
C ASN A 86 -35.20 37.14 7.90
N TYR A 87 -33.91 36.79 7.89
CA TYR A 87 -33.26 36.04 8.97
C TYR A 87 -31.79 35.78 8.58
N ASP A 88 -30.90 36.56 9.17
CA ASP A 88 -29.52 36.13 9.41
C ASP A 88 -29.52 34.94 10.38
N ARG A 89 -28.53 34.07 10.21
CA ARG A 89 -28.21 32.84 10.96
C ARG A 89 -28.81 31.55 10.39
N ARG A 90 -28.05 30.89 9.50
CA ARG A 90 -27.69 29.44 9.53
C ARG A 90 -27.17 29.00 8.16
N ASP A 91 -25.93 29.30 7.79
CA ASP A 91 -25.41 28.82 6.50
C ASP A 91 -23.88 28.63 6.37
N GLU A 92 -23.16 28.34 7.47
CA GLU A 92 -21.72 28.02 7.36
C GLU A 92 -21.43 26.54 7.02
N ALA A 93 -22.41 25.63 7.09
CA ALA A 93 -22.21 24.23 6.71
C ALA A 93 -22.41 23.96 5.20
N SER A 94 -22.99 24.89 4.43
CA SER A 94 -23.37 24.70 3.03
C SER A 94 -22.32 25.18 2.01
N SER A 95 -21.35 26.00 2.44
CA SER A 95 -20.34 26.63 1.57
C SER A 95 -19.20 25.66 1.16
N SER A 96 -18.80 24.75 2.05
CA SER A 96 -17.81 23.69 1.78
C SER A 96 -18.31 22.65 0.75
N SER A 97 -19.60 22.27 0.86
CA SER A 97 -20.27 21.36 -0.08
C SER A 97 -20.39 21.96 -1.48
N LYS A 98 -20.66 23.26 -1.59
CA LYS A 98 -20.77 23.99 -2.87
C LYS A 98 -19.43 24.12 -3.60
N ARG A 99 -18.32 24.36 -2.87
CA ARG A 99 -16.97 24.43 -3.46
C ARG A 99 -16.51 23.08 -4.02
N LYS A 100 -16.73 21.98 -3.28
CA LYS A 100 -16.43 20.61 -3.76
C LYS A 100 -17.26 20.23 -5.01
N ARG A 101 -18.53 20.62 -5.10
CA ARG A 101 -19.36 20.37 -6.29
C ARG A 101 -18.86 21.10 -7.54
N GLY A 102 -18.42 22.36 -7.40
CA GLY A 102 -17.90 23.14 -8.52
C GLY A 102 -16.60 22.57 -9.12
N GLU A 103 -15.71 22.05 -8.28
CA GLU A 103 -14.47 21.38 -8.72
C GLU A 103 -14.77 20.07 -9.47
N THR A 104 -15.72 19.27 -8.98
CA THR A 104 -16.13 18.03 -9.65
C THR A 104 -16.83 18.28 -10.99
N GLU A 105 -17.63 19.35 -11.11
CA GLU A 105 -18.29 19.72 -12.36
C GLU A 105 -17.28 20.26 -13.40
N SER A 106 -16.25 20.98 -12.96
CA SER A 106 -15.18 21.45 -13.85
C SER A 106 -14.32 20.30 -14.37
N ALA A 107 -14.05 19.28 -13.55
CA ALA A 107 -13.29 18.10 -13.97
C ALA A 107 -14.08 17.24 -14.97
N ALA A 108 -15.38 17.03 -14.71
CA ALA A 108 -16.26 16.28 -15.61
C ALA A 108 -16.36 16.94 -17.00
N LYS A 109 -16.42 18.27 -17.06
CA LYS A 109 -16.41 19.01 -18.33
C LYS A 109 -15.11 18.82 -19.12
N LYS A 110 -13.95 18.85 -18.46
CA LYS A 110 -12.65 18.61 -19.11
C LYS A 110 -12.55 17.20 -19.71
N ILE A 111 -13.01 16.19 -18.98
CA ILE A 111 -13.04 14.80 -19.46
C ILE A 111 -13.94 14.68 -20.70
N GLU A 112 -15.09 15.34 -20.71
CA GLU A 112 -16.00 15.32 -21.85
C GLU A 112 -15.43 16.07 -23.07
N GLU A 113 -14.74 17.19 -22.86
CA GLU A 113 -14.02 17.91 -23.91
C GLU A 113 -12.89 17.07 -24.52
N GLU A 114 -12.13 16.34 -23.70
CA GLU A 114 -11.08 15.42 -24.17
C GLU A 114 -11.65 14.24 -24.97
N ARG A 115 -12.78 13.68 -24.54
CA ARG A 115 -13.51 12.64 -25.28
C ARG A 115 -14.00 13.14 -26.63
N GLN A 116 -14.56 14.35 -26.68
CA GLN A 116 -15.04 14.96 -27.92
C GLN A 116 -13.88 15.20 -28.90
N LYS A 117 -12.73 15.66 -28.40
CA LYS A 117 -11.51 15.81 -29.22
C LYS A 117 -11.05 14.46 -29.79
N ALA A 118 -10.99 13.42 -28.97
CA ALA A 118 -10.64 12.08 -29.42
C ALA A 118 -11.61 11.56 -30.49
N TYR A 119 -12.91 11.82 -30.34
CA TYR A 119 -13.92 11.47 -31.33
C TYR A 119 -13.70 12.20 -32.67
N ASP A 120 -13.55 13.53 -32.63
CA ASP A 120 -13.32 14.34 -33.82
C ASP A 120 -12.03 13.94 -34.55
N ASP A 121 -10.99 13.55 -33.80
CA ASP A 121 -9.73 13.06 -34.37
C ASP A 121 -9.90 11.69 -35.06
N THR A 122 -10.77 10.81 -34.55
CA THR A 122 -11.11 9.56 -35.25
C THR A 122 -11.86 9.81 -36.57
N ILE A 123 -12.75 10.81 -36.61
CA ILE A 123 -13.46 11.21 -37.84
C ILE A 123 -12.48 11.79 -38.86
N LYS A 124 -11.60 12.70 -38.42
CA LYS A 124 -10.58 13.31 -39.29
C LYS A 124 -9.63 12.28 -39.87
N THR A 125 -9.19 11.30 -39.09
CA THR A 125 -8.30 10.23 -39.58
C THR A 125 -8.98 9.31 -40.60
N ARG A 126 -10.29 9.08 -40.46
CA ARG A 126 -11.06 8.24 -41.40
C ARG A 126 -11.32 8.90 -42.76
N TYR A 127 -11.63 10.20 -42.78
CA TYR A 127 -12.07 10.91 -44.00
C TYR A 127 -11.03 11.83 -44.62
N CYS A 128 -10.14 12.45 -43.83
CA CYS A 128 -9.16 13.41 -44.32
C CYS A 128 -7.81 12.78 -44.67
N GLY A 129 -7.69 11.45 -44.62
CA GLY A 129 -6.51 10.72 -45.11
C GLY A 129 -5.19 11.08 -44.42
N LYS A 130 -5.23 11.60 -43.18
CA LYS A 130 -4.00 11.85 -42.42
C LYS A 130 -3.25 10.53 -42.26
N ASP A 131 -1.94 10.55 -42.52
CA ASP A 131 -1.05 9.43 -42.21
C ASP A 131 -1.29 9.02 -40.77
N LYS A 132 -1.74 7.78 -40.55
CA LYS A 132 -1.86 7.22 -39.20
C LYS A 132 -0.49 7.38 -38.56
N GLU A 133 -0.35 8.27 -37.59
CA GLU A 133 0.87 8.34 -36.79
C GLU A 133 1.08 6.94 -36.24
N LYS A 134 2.12 6.25 -36.73
CA LYS A 134 2.44 4.89 -36.30
C LYS A 134 2.59 4.98 -34.79
N LYS A 135 1.73 4.28 -34.03
CA LYS A 135 1.83 4.17 -32.56
C LYS A 135 3.33 4.03 -32.25
N LYS A 136 3.91 4.96 -31.48
CA LYS A 136 5.32 4.89 -31.10
C LYS A 136 5.50 3.55 -30.40
N ARG A 137 6.03 2.56 -31.13
CA ARG A 137 6.50 1.31 -30.52
C ARG A 137 7.53 1.76 -29.49
N THR A 138 7.23 1.57 -28.22
CA THR A 138 8.18 1.83 -27.14
C THR A 138 9.47 1.12 -27.55
N ARG A 139 10.56 1.87 -27.73
CA ARG A 139 11.84 1.25 -28.11
C ARG A 139 12.16 0.26 -27.00
N LYS A 140 12.30 -1.04 -27.35
CA LYS A 140 12.79 -2.06 -26.43
C LYS A 140 14.14 -1.59 -25.92
N VAL A 141 14.19 -1.02 -24.72
CA VAL A 141 15.41 -0.42 -24.15
C VAL A 141 16.49 -1.50 -24.00
N HIS A 142 16.10 -2.78 -23.87
CA HIS A 142 17.02 -3.92 -23.86
C HIS A 142 16.45 -5.06 -24.69
N GLY A 143 17.02 -5.32 -25.86
CA GLY A 143 16.58 -6.34 -26.83
C GLY A 143 16.66 -7.81 -26.39
N ARG A 144 16.73 -8.12 -25.09
CA ARG A 144 16.74 -9.48 -24.53
C ARG A 144 16.00 -9.63 -23.20
N THR A 145 15.15 -8.67 -22.82
CA THR A 145 14.29 -8.84 -21.63
C THR A 145 12.97 -9.47 -22.04
N PHE A 146 12.63 -10.60 -21.43
CA PHE A 146 11.33 -11.23 -21.61
C PHE A 146 10.34 -10.51 -20.69
N ASN A 147 9.47 -9.68 -21.27
CA ASN A 147 8.38 -9.06 -20.51
C ASN A 147 7.21 -10.04 -20.44
N PHE A 148 6.86 -10.46 -19.23
CA PHE A 148 5.72 -11.37 -18.97
C PHE A 148 4.40 -10.62 -18.79
N SER A 149 4.43 -9.29 -18.73
CA SER A 149 3.26 -8.43 -18.59
C SER A 149 2.92 -7.75 -19.92
N TRP A 150 1.63 -7.45 -20.10
CA TRP A 150 1.15 -6.63 -21.21
C TRP A 150 1.38 -5.15 -20.91
N ASP A 151 1.73 -4.37 -21.94
CA ASP A 151 1.84 -2.91 -21.81
C ASP A 151 0.44 -2.27 -21.93
N GLU A 152 0.16 -1.19 -21.19
CA GLU A 152 -1.13 -0.45 -21.28
C GLU A 152 -1.42 0.17 -22.66
N CYS A 153 -0.40 0.24 -23.53
CA CYS A 153 -0.51 0.65 -24.93
C CYS A 153 -1.15 -0.43 -25.82
N ASP A 154 -1.12 -1.68 -25.37
CA ASP A 154 -1.73 -2.85 -26.03
C ASP A 154 -3.23 -3.01 -25.66
N ASP A 155 -3.73 -2.23 -24.70
CA ASP A 155 -5.15 -2.17 -24.35
C ASP A 155 -5.97 -1.52 -25.48
N THR A 156 -7.03 -2.21 -25.91
CA THR A 156 -7.94 -1.79 -26.98
C THR A 156 -9.30 -1.30 -26.47
N SER A 157 -9.54 -1.36 -25.16
CA SER A 157 -10.83 -1.00 -24.56
C SER A 157 -11.07 0.50 -24.37
N LYS A 158 -10.06 1.34 -24.62
CA LYS A 158 -10.10 2.80 -24.49
C LYS A 158 -10.97 3.43 -25.59
N GLU A 159 -12.28 3.40 -25.41
CA GLU A 159 -13.24 4.01 -26.34
C GLU A 159 -13.68 5.39 -25.93
N TYR A 160 -13.86 6.30 -26.91
CA TYR A 160 -14.30 7.67 -26.69
C TYR A 160 -15.83 7.78 -26.53
N ASN A 161 -16.58 6.83 -27.09
CA ASN A 161 -18.04 6.87 -27.10
C ASN A 161 -18.59 6.26 -25.80
N LYS A 162 -19.41 7.04 -25.08
CA LYS A 162 -20.05 6.66 -23.83
C LYS A 162 -20.85 5.36 -23.92
N LEU A 163 -21.51 5.09 -25.05
CA LEU A 163 -22.28 3.85 -25.27
C LEU A 163 -21.39 2.59 -25.28
N TYR A 164 -20.11 2.73 -25.64
CA TYR A 164 -19.14 1.63 -25.67
C TYR A 164 -18.26 1.58 -24.42
N GLN A 165 -18.21 2.66 -23.63
CA GLN A 165 -17.65 2.63 -22.27
C GLN A 165 -18.61 1.93 -21.31
N ASP A 166 -19.86 2.39 -21.27
CA ASP A 166 -20.93 1.84 -20.43
C ASP A 166 -21.72 0.79 -21.24
N LYS A 167 -21.05 -0.24 -21.73
CA LYS A 167 -21.73 -1.32 -22.47
C LYS A 167 -22.76 -1.97 -21.57
N HIS A 168 -24.01 -1.95 -22.01
CA HIS A 168 -25.09 -2.64 -21.31
C HIS A 168 -24.75 -4.14 -21.22
N GLU A 169 -24.47 -4.62 -20.02
CA GLU A 169 -24.19 -6.02 -19.79
C GLU A 169 -25.43 -6.88 -20.08
N ILE A 170 -25.22 -8.06 -20.66
CA ILE A 170 -26.34 -8.94 -21.02
C ILE A 170 -27.02 -9.39 -19.73
N GLN A 171 -28.25 -8.92 -19.52
CA GLN A 171 -29.10 -9.41 -18.45
C GLN A 171 -29.75 -10.70 -18.92
N PHE A 172 -29.32 -11.84 -18.37
CA PHE A 172 -29.86 -13.17 -18.70
C PHE A 172 -31.24 -13.41 -18.07
N PHE A 173 -32.18 -12.46 -18.21
CA PHE A 173 -33.52 -12.49 -17.63
C PHE A 173 -33.54 -12.86 -16.14
N GLY A 174 -32.50 -12.44 -15.39
CA GLY A 174 -32.30 -12.76 -13.97
C GLY A 174 -31.94 -14.22 -13.65
N ARG A 175 -31.89 -15.11 -14.64
CA ARG A 175 -31.66 -16.56 -14.44
C ARG A 175 -30.22 -16.97 -14.71
N GLY A 176 -29.53 -16.37 -15.69
CA GLY A 176 -28.12 -16.64 -15.97
C GLY A 176 -27.16 -15.69 -15.25
N THR A 177 -25.95 -16.18 -14.97
CA THR A 177 -24.82 -15.41 -14.45
C THR A 177 -23.61 -15.53 -15.39
N ARG A 178 -22.69 -14.57 -15.35
CA ARG A 178 -21.49 -14.59 -16.18
C ARG A 178 -20.57 -15.72 -15.70
N ALA A 179 -20.08 -16.54 -16.64
CA ALA A 179 -19.21 -17.66 -16.31
C ALA A 179 -17.94 -17.19 -15.57
N GLY A 180 -17.56 -17.91 -14.52
CA GLY A 180 -16.36 -17.63 -13.71
C GLY A 180 -16.53 -16.54 -12.64
N PHE A 181 -17.67 -15.84 -12.60
CA PHE A 181 -18.00 -14.90 -11.54
C PHE A 181 -18.80 -15.61 -10.44
N ASP A 182 -18.56 -15.26 -9.17
CA ASP A 182 -19.37 -15.79 -8.08
C ASP A 182 -20.83 -15.33 -8.29
N SER A 183 -21.73 -16.29 -8.36
CA SER A 183 -23.16 -16.03 -8.52
C SER A 183 -23.77 -15.39 -7.27
N ASN A 184 -23.08 -15.47 -6.13
CA ASN A 184 -23.51 -14.92 -4.85
C ASN A 184 -23.28 -13.41 -4.71
N ASP A 185 -22.37 -12.80 -5.47
CA ASP A 185 -22.14 -11.34 -5.40
C ASP A 185 -23.34 -10.54 -5.93
N THR A 186 -24.20 -11.19 -6.73
CA THR A 186 -25.37 -10.55 -7.36
C THR A 186 -26.71 -10.97 -6.76
N LYS A 187 -26.75 -12.01 -5.92
CA LYS A 187 -28.00 -12.61 -5.42
C LYS A 187 -27.92 -12.93 -3.93
N ASN A 188 -29.00 -12.63 -3.20
CA ASN A 188 -29.15 -13.05 -1.80
C ASN A 188 -29.09 -14.58 -1.68
N LYS A 189 -28.25 -15.09 -0.77
CA LYS A 189 -28.06 -16.53 -0.55
C LYS A 189 -29.39 -17.24 -0.24
N THR A 190 -29.66 -18.31 -0.99
CA THR A 190 -30.80 -19.22 -0.80
C THR A 190 -30.67 -20.05 0.49
N ILE A 191 -31.76 -20.68 0.95
CA ILE A 191 -31.76 -21.48 2.20
C ILE A 191 -30.80 -22.67 2.12
N ALA A 192 -30.74 -23.39 0.98
CA ALA A 192 -29.79 -24.49 0.79
C ALA A 192 -28.32 -24.00 0.90
N GLN A 193 -28.01 -22.85 0.29
CA GLN A 193 -26.69 -22.22 0.38
C GLN A 193 -26.34 -21.73 1.79
N ARG A 194 -27.33 -21.44 2.64
CA ARG A 194 -27.10 -21.11 4.06
C ARG A 194 -26.71 -22.35 4.87
N ASN A 195 -27.27 -23.52 4.54
CA ASN A 195 -26.90 -24.77 5.19
C ASN A 195 -25.49 -25.23 4.78
N ASP A 196 -25.12 -25.08 3.50
CA ASP A 196 -23.75 -25.35 3.04
C ASP A 196 -22.74 -24.41 3.71
N ALA A 197 -23.13 -23.14 3.91
CA ALA A 197 -22.29 -22.17 4.59
C ALA A 197 -21.97 -22.55 6.05
N TRP A 198 -22.77 -23.39 6.73
CA TRP A 198 -22.45 -23.89 8.07
C TRP A 198 -21.27 -24.88 8.06
N TYR A 199 -21.21 -25.76 7.07
CA TYR A 199 -20.12 -26.73 6.92
C TYR A 199 -18.83 -26.08 6.42
N ASP A 200 -18.93 -24.98 5.67
CA ASP A 200 -17.79 -24.22 5.14
C ASP A 200 -17.33 -23.06 6.02
N GLN A 201 -17.85 -22.93 7.25
CA GLN A 201 -17.38 -21.87 8.16
C GLN A 201 -15.89 -22.03 8.46
N HIS A 202 -15.25 -20.88 8.69
CA HIS A 202 -13.88 -20.86 9.18
C HIS A 202 -13.81 -21.52 10.56
N TRP A 203 -12.71 -22.20 10.87
CA TRP A 203 -12.54 -22.89 12.15
C TRP A 203 -12.67 -21.97 13.36
N LYS A 204 -12.55 -20.64 13.20
CA LYS A 204 -12.69 -19.65 14.28
C LYS A 204 -14.10 -19.62 14.85
N ASP A 205 -15.10 -19.74 13.98
CA ASP A 205 -16.53 -19.63 14.33
C ASP A 205 -17.14 -20.99 14.71
N LYS A 206 -16.40 -22.09 14.49
CA LYS A 206 -16.85 -23.44 14.78
C LYS A 206 -16.50 -23.88 16.21
N PRO A 207 -17.37 -24.60 16.91
CA PRO A 207 -17.03 -25.26 18.17
C PRO A 207 -16.10 -26.47 17.93
N LEU A 208 -15.31 -26.86 18.93
CA LEU A 208 -14.35 -27.97 18.83
C LEU A 208 -15.01 -29.31 18.43
N SER A 209 -16.24 -29.57 18.90
CA SER A 209 -16.99 -30.78 18.59
C SER A 209 -17.39 -30.90 17.11
N ALA A 210 -17.50 -29.78 16.40
CA ALA A 210 -17.88 -29.74 14.98
C ALA A 210 -16.68 -29.71 14.03
N MET A 211 -15.45 -29.68 14.54
CA MET A 211 -14.23 -29.59 13.73
C MET A 211 -13.96 -30.88 12.93
N GLN A 212 -13.99 -30.77 11.61
CA GLN A 212 -13.69 -31.86 10.68
C GLN A 212 -12.20 -31.90 10.31
N GLU A 213 -11.75 -32.98 9.67
CA GLU A 213 -10.34 -33.09 9.21
C GLU A 213 -9.95 -31.99 8.21
N ARG A 214 -10.90 -31.56 7.37
CA ARG A 214 -10.72 -30.38 6.50
C ARG A 214 -10.40 -29.13 7.31
N ASP A 215 -11.15 -28.88 8.39
CA ASP A 215 -10.96 -27.69 9.23
C ASP A 215 -9.60 -27.75 9.94
N TRP A 216 -9.16 -28.94 10.38
CA TRP A 216 -7.82 -29.13 10.92
C TRP A 216 -6.70 -28.92 9.90
N ARG A 217 -6.95 -29.26 8.63
CA ARG A 217 -6.02 -28.95 7.54
C ARG A 217 -5.94 -27.43 7.29
N ILE A 218 -7.07 -26.74 7.18
CA ILE A 218 -7.12 -25.28 7.03
C ILE A 218 -6.46 -24.61 8.23
N PHE A 219 -6.73 -25.09 9.45
CA PHE A 219 -6.08 -24.59 10.66
C PHE A 219 -4.54 -24.71 10.58
N ARG A 220 -4.03 -25.85 10.09
CA ARG A 220 -2.59 -26.03 9.89
C ARG A 220 -2.05 -25.10 8.80
N GLU A 221 -2.78 -24.91 7.70
CA GLU A 221 -2.42 -23.97 6.63
C GLU A 221 -2.35 -22.51 7.13
N ASP A 222 -3.36 -22.06 7.86
CA ASP A 222 -3.42 -20.70 8.43
C ASP A 222 -2.25 -20.39 9.37
N PHE A 223 -1.80 -21.38 10.13
CA PHE A 223 -0.65 -21.26 11.03
C PHE A 223 0.67 -21.71 10.40
N SER A 224 0.69 -22.03 9.10
CA SER A 224 1.87 -22.52 8.37
C SER A 224 2.55 -23.73 9.04
N ILE A 225 1.74 -24.64 9.59
CA ILE A 225 2.20 -25.86 10.28
C ILE A 225 2.17 -27.01 9.29
N THR A 226 3.34 -27.58 8.99
CA THR A 226 3.45 -28.83 8.25
C THR A 226 3.86 -29.95 9.19
N VAL A 227 3.15 -31.08 9.13
CA VAL A 227 3.43 -32.24 9.97
C VAL A 227 3.80 -33.42 9.10
N LYS A 228 4.90 -34.10 9.44
CA LYS A 228 5.27 -35.40 8.89
C LYS A 228 5.19 -36.43 10.01
N ALA A 229 4.34 -37.43 9.86
CA ALA A 229 4.32 -38.56 10.77
C ALA A 229 5.43 -39.54 10.38
N GLY A 230 6.24 -39.98 11.34
CA GLY A 230 7.10 -41.15 11.16
C GLY A 230 6.22 -42.40 10.96
N SER A 231 6.56 -43.23 9.97
CA SER A 231 5.97 -44.56 9.69
C SER A 231 4.47 -44.70 9.98
N GLY A 232 3.63 -43.88 9.34
CA GLY A 232 2.17 -44.07 9.34
C GLY A 232 1.43 -43.77 10.65
N GLY A 233 2.07 -43.13 11.63
CA GLY A 233 1.43 -42.78 12.90
C GLY A 233 0.37 -41.66 12.77
N SER A 234 -0.79 -41.84 13.42
CA SER A 234 -1.80 -40.77 13.55
C SER A 234 -1.26 -39.64 14.43
N VAL A 235 -1.18 -38.41 13.92
CA VAL A 235 -0.71 -37.25 14.70
C VAL A 235 -1.89 -36.62 15.45
N PRO A 236 -1.76 -36.35 16.77
CA PRO A 236 -2.75 -35.61 17.53
C PRO A 236 -3.14 -34.27 16.88
N LYS A 237 -4.42 -33.90 17.05
CA LYS A 237 -4.97 -32.63 16.56
C LYS A 237 -4.31 -31.45 17.30
N PRO A 238 -4.03 -30.33 16.62
CA PRO A 238 -3.43 -29.17 17.25
C PRO A 238 -4.40 -28.44 18.19
N ILE A 239 -3.84 -27.67 19.12
CA ILE A 239 -4.61 -26.87 20.08
C ILE A 239 -5.08 -25.56 19.43
N ARG A 240 -6.38 -25.26 19.53
CA ARG A 240 -6.94 -23.96 19.10
C ARG A 240 -6.79 -22.89 20.17
N TYR A 241 -7.12 -23.22 21.41
CA TYR A 241 -7.03 -22.30 22.55
C TYR A 241 -6.57 -23.06 23.79
N TRP A 242 -5.92 -22.37 24.74
CA TRP A 242 -5.45 -23.01 25.98
C TRP A 242 -6.57 -23.71 26.76
N LYS A 243 -7.78 -23.16 26.74
CA LYS A 243 -8.97 -23.75 27.39
C LYS A 243 -9.39 -25.09 26.77
N GLU A 244 -9.04 -25.33 25.50
CA GLU A 244 -9.35 -26.55 24.76
C GLU A 244 -8.18 -27.55 24.76
N ALA A 245 -7.05 -27.22 25.39
CA ALA A 245 -5.81 -28.00 25.34
C ALA A 245 -5.83 -29.30 26.16
N ASN A 246 -6.92 -29.57 26.90
CA ASN A 246 -7.04 -30.69 27.85
C ASN A 246 -5.87 -30.77 28.86
N LEU A 247 -5.36 -29.61 29.28
CA LEU A 247 -4.29 -29.48 30.28
C LEU A 247 -4.89 -29.36 31.69
N PRO A 248 -4.15 -29.75 32.75
CA PRO A 248 -4.57 -29.47 34.13
C PRO A 248 -4.81 -27.98 34.36
N LYS A 249 -5.87 -27.65 35.12
CA LYS A 249 -6.25 -26.24 35.39
C LYS A 249 -5.10 -25.43 36.01
N SER A 250 -4.32 -26.03 36.90
CA SER A 250 -3.13 -25.42 37.50
C SER A 250 -2.12 -24.95 36.44
N ILE A 251 -1.89 -25.76 35.40
CA ILE A 251 -0.97 -25.42 34.32
C ILE A 251 -1.56 -24.31 33.44
N ILE A 252 -2.85 -24.38 33.10
CA ILE A 252 -3.52 -23.35 32.29
C ILE A 252 -3.47 -21.99 33.01
N ASP A 253 -3.74 -21.96 34.31
CA ASP A 253 -3.70 -20.73 35.11
C ASP A 253 -2.29 -20.13 35.15
N VAL A 254 -1.25 -20.96 35.25
CA VAL A 254 0.15 -20.52 35.22
C VAL A 254 0.52 -19.97 33.84
N ILE A 255 0.14 -20.64 32.75
CA ILE A 255 0.34 -20.17 31.37
C ILE A 255 -0.26 -18.77 31.19
N LEU A 256 -1.50 -18.57 31.63
CA LEU A 256 -2.19 -17.29 31.53
C LEU A 256 -1.57 -16.21 32.44
N LYS A 257 -1.15 -16.55 33.66
CA LYS A 257 -0.47 -15.64 34.60
C LYS A 257 0.88 -15.14 34.07
N ILE A 258 1.63 -15.99 33.39
CA ILE A 258 2.92 -15.61 32.77
C ILE A 258 2.69 -14.68 31.57
N GLY A 259 1.51 -14.70 30.96
CA GLY A 259 1.10 -13.79 29.88
C GLY A 259 0.97 -14.45 28.51
N TYR A 260 0.99 -15.78 28.44
CA TYR A 260 0.77 -16.53 27.20
C TYR A 260 -0.73 -16.55 26.84
N LYS A 261 -1.21 -15.49 26.16
CA LYS A 261 -2.62 -15.34 25.79
C LYS A 261 -3.11 -16.44 24.84
N GLU A 262 -2.31 -16.74 23.82
CA GLU A 262 -2.62 -17.75 22.80
C GLU A 262 -1.40 -18.62 22.51
N PRO A 263 -1.59 -19.90 22.16
CA PRO A 263 -0.50 -20.78 21.79
C PRO A 263 0.10 -20.38 20.43
N THR A 264 1.43 -20.43 20.30
CA THR A 264 2.13 -20.19 19.03
C THR A 264 2.02 -21.39 18.09
N PRO A 265 2.26 -21.25 16.77
CA PRO A 265 2.11 -22.37 15.81
C PRO A 265 2.82 -23.66 16.23
N ILE A 266 4.07 -23.56 16.69
CA ILE A 266 4.83 -24.74 17.14
C ILE A 266 4.22 -25.35 18.42
N GLN A 267 3.77 -24.52 19.37
CA GLN A 267 3.14 -24.97 20.61
C GLN A 267 1.83 -25.70 20.34
N ARG A 268 1.00 -25.18 19.41
CA ARG A 268 -0.30 -25.76 19.05
C ARG A 268 -0.18 -27.22 18.65
N GLN A 269 0.84 -27.58 17.89
CA GLN A 269 1.03 -28.93 17.36
C GLN A 269 1.98 -29.79 18.20
N ALA A 270 3.05 -29.21 18.76
CA ALA A 270 4.04 -29.97 19.52
C ALA A 270 3.54 -30.39 20.90
N ILE A 271 2.76 -29.55 21.60
CA ILE A 271 2.28 -29.87 22.95
C ILE A 271 1.42 -31.14 22.94
N PRO A 272 0.39 -31.30 22.06
CA PRO A 272 -0.38 -32.54 21.98
C PRO A 272 0.44 -33.78 21.66
N ILE A 273 1.50 -33.65 20.85
CA ILE A 273 2.39 -34.77 20.53
C ILE A 273 3.22 -35.16 21.76
N GLY A 274 3.75 -34.18 22.48
CA GLY A 274 4.54 -34.39 23.69
C GLY A 274 3.73 -34.99 24.84
N LEU A 275 2.44 -34.64 24.96
CA LEU A 275 1.53 -35.24 25.94
C LEU A 275 1.27 -36.74 25.69
N VAL A 276 1.45 -37.21 24.46
CA VAL A 276 1.37 -38.64 24.09
C VAL A 276 2.74 -39.33 24.24
N ASN A 277 3.74 -38.63 24.80
CA ASN A 277 5.11 -39.10 24.98
C ASN A 277 5.74 -39.61 23.68
N ARG A 278 5.56 -38.86 22.58
CA ARG A 278 6.17 -39.14 21.27
C ARG A 278 7.29 -38.15 20.98
N ASP A 279 8.33 -38.64 20.31
CA ASP A 279 9.45 -37.83 19.86
C ASP A 279 9.03 -36.83 18.78
N ILE A 280 9.63 -35.63 18.83
CA ILE A 280 9.28 -34.51 17.96
C ILE A 280 10.55 -33.91 17.37
N ILE A 281 10.56 -33.73 16.05
CA ILE A 281 11.52 -32.86 15.37
C ILE A 281 10.80 -31.55 15.05
N GLY A 282 11.09 -30.51 15.84
CA GLY A 282 10.48 -29.19 15.69
C GLY A 282 11.32 -28.26 14.81
N VAL A 283 10.90 -28.05 13.57
CA VAL A 283 11.52 -27.07 12.66
C VAL A 283 10.79 -25.75 12.77
N ALA A 284 11.38 -24.79 13.48
CA ALA A 284 10.87 -23.43 13.60
C ALA A 284 12.03 -22.47 13.92
N GLU A 285 11.85 -21.17 13.65
CA GLU A 285 12.86 -20.14 13.95
C GLU A 285 12.97 -19.85 15.46
N THR A 286 14.07 -19.24 15.91
CA THR A 286 14.18 -18.72 17.28
C THR A 286 13.14 -17.62 17.51
N GLY A 287 12.55 -17.56 18.72
CA GLY A 287 11.43 -16.64 19.01
C GLY A 287 10.04 -17.17 18.65
N SER A 288 9.91 -18.30 17.95
CA SER A 288 8.62 -18.95 17.64
C SER A 288 7.90 -19.59 18.84
N GLY A 289 8.48 -19.51 20.05
CA GLY A 289 7.91 -20.09 21.27
C GLY A 289 8.26 -21.57 21.51
N LYS A 290 9.34 -22.08 20.89
CA LYS A 290 9.84 -23.47 21.07
C LYS A 290 10.03 -23.86 22.53
N THR A 291 10.54 -22.95 23.37
CA THR A 291 10.82 -23.22 24.79
C THR A 291 9.59 -23.70 25.54
N ALA A 292 8.48 -22.95 25.49
CA ALA A 292 7.24 -23.38 26.13
C ALA A 292 6.62 -24.63 25.46
N ALA A 293 6.90 -24.88 24.19
CA ALA A 293 6.36 -26.04 23.47
C ALA A 293 6.85 -27.39 24.04
N PHE A 294 8.11 -27.48 24.46
CA PHE A 294 8.64 -28.67 25.13
C PHE A 294 8.53 -28.60 26.66
N LEU A 295 8.54 -27.39 27.26
CA LEU A 295 8.36 -27.25 28.70
C LEU A 295 6.95 -27.65 29.16
N ILE A 296 5.89 -27.25 28.44
CA ILE A 296 4.52 -27.50 28.91
C ILE A 296 4.22 -29.00 29.11
N PRO A 297 4.49 -29.90 28.14
CA PRO A 297 4.31 -31.34 28.36
C PRO A 297 5.13 -31.87 29.53
N LEU A 298 6.38 -31.40 29.68
CA LEU A 298 7.26 -31.77 30.79
C LEU A 298 6.67 -31.36 32.15
N LEU A 299 6.18 -30.12 32.27
CA LEU A 299 5.58 -29.61 33.50
C LEU A 299 4.29 -30.36 33.87
N VAL A 300 3.48 -30.73 32.88
CA VAL A 300 2.27 -31.55 33.09
C VAL A 300 2.66 -32.91 33.67
N TRP A 301 3.69 -33.54 33.11
CA TRP A 301 4.18 -34.84 33.58
C TRP A 301 4.79 -34.75 35.00
N LEU A 302 5.63 -33.76 35.27
CA LEU A 302 6.23 -33.55 36.60
C LEU A 302 5.18 -33.33 37.69
N THR A 303 4.19 -32.48 37.43
CA THR A 303 3.11 -32.18 38.39
C THR A 303 2.12 -33.34 38.57
N SER A 304 2.09 -34.31 37.65
CA SER A 304 1.34 -35.56 37.86
C SER A 304 2.08 -36.54 38.78
N ILE A 305 3.41 -36.61 38.69
CA ILE A 305 4.22 -37.54 39.50
C ILE A 305 4.26 -37.12 40.97
N GLU A 306 4.40 -35.81 41.24
CA GLU A 306 4.48 -35.29 42.61
C GLU A 306 3.23 -35.64 43.46
N LYS A 307 2.09 -35.89 42.80
CA LYS A 307 0.86 -36.32 43.48
C LYS A 307 0.85 -37.80 43.87
N GLU A 308 1.64 -38.64 43.18
CA GLU A 308 1.58 -40.09 43.30
C GLU A 308 2.80 -40.70 44.01
N ALA A 309 3.97 -40.04 43.96
CA ALA A 309 5.21 -40.57 44.52
C ALA A 309 5.50 -40.05 45.95
N PRO A 310 5.96 -40.90 46.89
CA PRO A 310 6.49 -40.46 48.18
C PRO A 310 7.70 -39.55 47.99
N LYS A 311 7.72 -38.41 48.68
CA LYS A 311 8.79 -37.38 48.59
C LYS A 311 10.19 -37.96 48.82
N ASP A 312 10.29 -38.98 49.66
CA ASP A 312 11.53 -39.64 50.06
C ASP A 312 12.25 -40.37 48.91
N VAL A 313 11.55 -40.69 47.81
CA VAL A 313 12.13 -41.29 46.59
C VAL A 313 12.62 -40.22 45.60
N LEU A 314 12.11 -38.99 45.71
CA LEU A 314 12.51 -37.88 44.84
C LEU A 314 13.87 -37.27 45.25
N GLU A 315 14.25 -37.37 46.52
CA GLU A 315 15.49 -36.80 47.05
C GLU A 315 16.71 -37.63 46.62
N GLY A 316 17.61 -37.03 45.83
CA GLY A 316 18.91 -37.61 45.45
C GLY A 316 19.00 -38.35 44.10
N SER A 317 17.94 -38.35 43.29
CA SER A 317 17.91 -39.06 41.99
C SER A 317 18.33 -38.21 40.77
N GLY A 318 18.74 -36.95 40.99
CA GLY A 318 19.12 -36.03 39.93
C GLY A 318 17.92 -35.44 39.16
N PRO A 319 18.16 -34.71 38.05
CA PRO A 319 17.09 -34.04 37.32
C PRO A 319 16.26 -35.01 36.46
N TYR A 320 14.94 -34.83 36.48
CA TYR A 320 14.02 -35.58 35.61
C TYR A 320 14.17 -35.28 34.12
N ALA A 321 14.63 -34.08 33.78
CA ALA A 321 14.79 -33.65 32.39
C ALA A 321 16.05 -32.81 32.23
N VAL A 322 16.73 -33.03 31.11
CA VAL A 322 17.92 -32.29 30.70
C VAL A 322 17.64 -31.61 29.38
N ILE A 323 17.80 -30.28 29.34
CA ILE A 323 17.66 -29.49 28.12
C ILE A 323 19.05 -29.05 27.69
N MET A 324 19.50 -29.55 26.54
CA MET A 324 20.79 -29.18 25.97
C MET A 324 20.62 -28.03 24.99
N ALA A 325 21.51 -27.04 25.08
CA ALA A 325 21.57 -25.91 24.16
C ALA A 325 23.01 -25.74 23.62
N PRO A 326 23.18 -25.34 22.34
CA PRO A 326 24.50 -25.19 21.73
C PRO A 326 25.30 -23.98 22.24
N THR A 327 24.63 -22.97 22.80
CA THR A 327 25.28 -21.74 23.29
C THR A 327 24.84 -21.38 24.69
N ARG A 328 25.70 -20.67 25.42
CA ARG A 328 25.46 -20.19 26.78
C ARG A 328 24.25 -19.28 26.85
N GLU A 329 24.13 -18.36 25.89
CA GLU A 329 23.08 -17.35 25.84
C GLU A 329 21.72 -18.01 25.63
N LEU A 330 21.65 -19.04 24.79
CA LEU A 330 20.42 -19.77 24.56
C LEU A 330 20.02 -20.61 25.79
N ALA A 331 20.99 -21.23 26.48
CA ALA A 331 20.75 -21.93 27.74
C ALA A 331 20.17 -20.98 28.81
N GLN A 332 20.73 -19.77 28.95
CA GLN A 332 20.23 -18.76 29.88
C GLN A 332 18.82 -18.28 29.52
N GLN A 333 18.50 -18.11 28.24
CA GLN A 333 17.13 -17.78 27.80
C GLN A 333 16.13 -18.89 28.16
N ILE A 334 16.52 -20.15 27.97
CA ILE A 334 15.70 -21.31 28.34
C ILE A 334 15.50 -21.37 29.86
N GLU A 335 16.57 -21.17 30.63
CA GLU A 335 16.52 -21.16 32.10
C GLU A 335 15.58 -20.06 32.62
N GLN A 336 15.72 -18.83 32.14
CA GLN A 336 14.86 -17.73 32.56
C GLN A 336 13.39 -18.02 32.29
N GLU A 337 13.10 -18.65 31.15
CA GLU A 337 11.74 -19.04 30.81
C GLU A 337 11.24 -20.18 31.71
N ALA A 338 12.06 -21.20 31.94
CA ALA A 338 11.75 -22.32 32.83
C ALA A 338 11.50 -21.85 34.28
N ILE A 339 12.29 -20.92 34.80
CA ILE A 339 12.13 -20.34 36.15
C ILE A 339 10.77 -19.63 36.28
N LYS A 340 10.28 -18.95 35.24
CA LYS A 340 8.95 -18.30 35.28
C LYS A 340 7.85 -19.33 35.53
N PHE A 341 7.90 -20.48 34.85
CA PHE A 341 6.96 -21.58 35.07
C PHE A 341 7.19 -22.27 36.42
N GLY A 342 8.46 -22.57 36.75
CA GLY A 342 8.85 -23.28 37.97
C GLY A 342 8.46 -22.55 39.25
N LYS A 343 8.56 -21.20 39.27
CA LYS A 343 8.17 -20.38 40.43
C LYS A 343 6.73 -20.60 40.88
N TYR A 344 5.81 -20.87 39.96
CA TYR A 344 4.40 -21.11 40.30
C TYR A 344 4.07 -22.58 40.59
N LEU A 345 4.88 -23.50 40.08
CA LEU A 345 4.65 -24.94 40.17
C LEU A 345 5.54 -25.63 41.21
N GLY A 346 6.44 -24.90 41.88
CA GLY A 346 7.38 -25.48 42.84
C GLY A 346 8.52 -26.27 42.18
N ILE A 347 8.72 -26.10 40.87
CA ILE A 347 9.73 -26.87 40.11
C ILE A 347 11.06 -26.12 40.14
N LYS A 348 12.11 -26.83 40.57
CA LYS A 348 13.47 -26.32 40.64
C LYS A 348 14.16 -26.48 39.29
N THR A 349 14.94 -25.47 38.90
CA THR A 349 15.74 -25.48 37.66
C THR A 349 17.15 -25.01 37.97
N VAL A 350 18.14 -25.67 37.40
CA VAL A 350 19.56 -25.37 37.52
C VAL A 350 20.17 -25.33 36.13
N SER A 351 20.93 -24.29 35.81
CA SER A 351 21.75 -24.25 34.60
C SER A 351 23.20 -24.63 34.91
N ILE A 352 23.76 -25.50 34.06
CA ILE A 352 25.17 -25.88 34.08
C ILE A 352 25.77 -25.36 32.77
N ILE A 353 26.45 -24.22 32.85
CA ILE A 353 26.95 -23.48 31.67
C ILE A 353 28.38 -23.01 31.87
N GLY A 354 29.11 -22.86 30.77
CA GLY A 354 30.46 -22.28 30.79
C GLY A 354 30.44 -20.79 31.15
N GLY A 355 31.47 -20.32 31.86
CA GLY A 355 31.65 -18.91 32.21
C GLY A 355 30.89 -18.41 33.44
N ALA A 356 30.34 -19.32 34.25
CA ALA A 356 29.96 -19.06 35.64
C ALA A 356 30.93 -19.81 36.58
N SER A 357 31.08 -19.35 37.83
CA SER A 357 32.02 -19.97 38.78
C SER A 357 31.64 -21.43 39.04
N LYS A 358 32.64 -22.32 39.06
CA LYS A 358 32.43 -23.74 39.36
C LYS A 358 31.89 -23.94 40.77
N ASP A 359 32.37 -23.13 41.72
CA ASP A 359 31.97 -23.21 43.13
C ASP A 359 30.51 -22.75 43.31
N GLU A 360 30.11 -21.71 42.59
CA GLU A 360 28.73 -21.21 42.59
C GLU A 360 27.78 -22.23 41.97
N GLN A 361 28.16 -22.86 40.86
CA GLN A 361 27.36 -23.93 40.24
C GLN A 361 27.23 -25.16 41.14
N GLY A 362 28.32 -25.58 41.80
CA GLY A 362 28.31 -26.67 42.77
C GLY A 362 27.44 -26.35 43.98
N TYR A 363 27.52 -25.13 44.51
CA TYR A 363 26.72 -24.69 45.64
C TYR A 363 25.24 -24.55 45.29
N VAL A 364 24.90 -23.96 44.14
CA VAL A 364 23.50 -23.82 43.68
C VAL A 364 22.84 -25.17 43.49
N TYR A 365 23.58 -26.17 43.00
CA TYR A 365 23.10 -27.54 42.89
C TYR A 365 22.76 -28.11 44.28
N ILE A 366 23.70 -28.04 45.22
CA ILE A 366 23.53 -28.57 46.59
C ILE A 366 22.41 -27.85 47.35
N VAL A 367 22.34 -26.53 47.28
CA VAL A 367 21.33 -25.74 48.02
C VAL A 367 19.92 -25.94 47.47
N LYS A 368 19.76 -26.05 46.15
CA LYS A 368 18.45 -26.33 45.55
C LYS A 368 18.04 -27.79 45.75
N GLU A 369 18.97 -28.71 45.97
CA GLU A 369 18.64 -30.09 46.31
C GLU A 369 18.15 -30.21 47.76
N LEU A 370 18.70 -29.44 48.69
CA LEU A 370 18.41 -29.52 50.14
C LEU A 370 17.25 -28.64 50.66
N ASN A 371 16.87 -27.58 49.95
CA ASN A 371 15.70 -26.72 50.24
C ASN A 371 14.75 -26.75 49.05
#